data_AF-A0A2V8QTX5-F1
#
_entry.id   AF-A0A2V8QTX5-F1
#
_cell.length_a   1.000
_cell.length_b   1.000
_cell.length_c   1.000
_cell.angle_alpha   90.00
_cell.angle_beta   90.00
_cell.angle_gamma   90.00
#
_symmetry.space_group_name_H-M   'P 1'
#
loop_
_entity.id
_entity.type
_entity.pdbx_description
1 polymer ?
#
loop_
_entity_poly.entity_id
_entity_poly.type
_entity_poly.pdbx_seq_one_letter_code
_entity_poly.pdbx_strand_id
1 'polypeptide(L)'
;MVNYLNSLVIRAHGRIYRADPAEGRRRVRNFFARDFPRTFRRTWRYTALAFAVCALFAALSFLATWRDPEFSDLAGVPAYARERILEQKPRWWKEINAANQIAATGIATHNIQVTFNAFAFGALFGVGTLFYMAFNGASIGTVLALTFRAGYANELLTFMAGHGVIELTCIFIAGGAGLLFGTALLFPGDIPRFDNLRLRGREAAQLIVGCVPLLAVAGTIEGFISPAAIPPAIKFSIAAVTGVALYSYLLLAGRGEDGEKGKWGRG
;
A
#
# COMPACT_ATOMS: atom_id res chain seq x y z
N MET A 1 -34.47 -13.83 -45.33
CA MET A 1 -34.15 -12.49 -44.76
C MET A 1 -33.82 -12.54 -43.27
N VAL A 2 -34.59 -13.27 -42.45
CA VAL A 2 -34.35 -13.40 -40.99
C VAL A 2 -32.97 -13.98 -40.64
N ASN A 3 -32.48 -15.00 -41.36
CA ASN A 3 -31.15 -15.58 -41.12
C ASN A 3 -29.99 -14.62 -41.41
N TYR A 4 -30.15 -13.71 -42.38
CA TYR A 4 -29.12 -12.72 -42.71
C TYR A 4 -29.00 -11.66 -41.63
N LEU A 5 -30.13 -11.13 -41.15
CA LEU A 5 -30.21 -10.23 -40.00
C LEU A 5 -29.69 -10.88 -38.71
N ASN A 6 -30.05 -12.15 -38.45
CA ASN A 6 -29.57 -12.87 -37.27
C ASN A 6 -28.04 -13.10 -37.33
N SER A 7 -27.51 -13.44 -38.51
CA SER A 7 -26.05 -13.55 -38.72
C SER A 7 -25.32 -12.21 -38.57
N LEU A 8 -25.95 -11.09 -38.94
CA LEU A 8 -25.38 -9.76 -38.80
C LEU A 8 -25.37 -9.31 -37.33
N VAL A 9 -26.43 -9.60 -36.57
CA VAL A 9 -26.54 -9.32 -35.12
C VAL A 9 -25.57 -10.19 -34.33
N ILE A 10 -25.40 -11.47 -34.63
CA ILE A 10 -24.42 -12.35 -33.98
C ILE A 10 -22.97 -11.89 -34.24
N ARG A 11 -22.66 -11.45 -35.47
CA ARG A 11 -21.34 -10.90 -35.82
C ARG A 11 -21.07 -9.54 -35.17
N ALA A 12 -22.09 -8.69 -35.03
CA ALA A 12 -21.98 -7.43 -34.30
C ALA A 12 -21.80 -7.67 -32.79
N HIS A 13 -22.57 -8.61 -32.21
CA HIS A 13 -22.46 -9.00 -30.80
C HIS A 13 -21.08 -9.61 -30.48
N GLY A 14 -20.53 -10.44 -31.38
CA GLY A 14 -19.18 -10.99 -31.24
C GLY A 14 -18.04 -9.96 -31.38
N ARG A 15 -18.27 -8.82 -32.05
CA ARG A 15 -17.29 -7.71 -32.14
C ARG A 15 -17.38 -6.73 -30.98
N ILE A 16 -18.56 -6.54 -30.40
CA ILE A 16 -18.76 -5.67 -29.24
C ILE A 16 -18.28 -6.36 -27.94
N TYR A 17 -18.36 -7.69 -27.86
CA TYR A 17 -18.01 -8.45 -26.65
C TYR A 17 -16.66 -9.17 -26.68
N ARG A 18 -15.93 -9.18 -27.80
CA ARG A 18 -14.55 -9.68 -27.83
C ARG A 18 -13.60 -8.58 -27.38
N ALA A 19 -13.47 -8.40 -26.07
CA ALA A 19 -12.20 -7.92 -25.53
C ALA A 19 -11.15 -8.99 -25.88
N ASP A 20 -10.24 -8.68 -26.81
CA ASP A 20 -9.14 -9.58 -27.14
C ASP A 20 -8.32 -9.86 -25.87
N PRO A 21 -8.26 -11.12 -25.37
CA PRO A 21 -7.48 -11.46 -24.18
C PRO A 21 -6.01 -11.05 -24.30
N ALA A 22 -5.45 -11.01 -25.52
CA ALA A 22 -4.11 -10.53 -25.78
C ALA A 22 -3.99 -9.01 -25.54
N GLU A 23 -5.00 -8.23 -25.88
CA GLU A 23 -5.05 -6.79 -25.63
C GLU A 23 -5.16 -6.50 -24.12
N GLY A 24 -6.01 -7.25 -23.40
CA GLY A 24 -6.11 -7.16 -21.94
C GLY A 24 -4.77 -7.46 -21.24
N ARG A 25 -4.13 -8.57 -21.62
CA ARG A 25 -2.80 -8.96 -21.08
C ARG A 25 -1.74 -7.89 -21.38
N ARG A 26 -1.75 -7.32 -22.59
CA ARG A 26 -0.83 -6.23 -22.97
C ARG A 26 -1.06 -4.96 -22.15
N ARG A 27 -2.32 -4.59 -21.86
CA ARG A 27 -2.64 -3.44 -20.98
C ARG A 27 -2.12 -3.66 -19.56
N VAL A 28 -2.41 -4.82 -18.96
CA VAL A 28 -1.93 -5.16 -17.61
C VAL A 28 -0.40 -5.13 -17.56
N ARG A 29 0.25 -5.77 -18.53
CA ARG A 29 1.72 -5.76 -18.63
C ARG A 29 2.26 -4.34 -18.77
N ASN A 30 1.70 -3.51 -19.65
CA ASN A 30 2.16 -2.13 -19.83
C ASN A 30 1.94 -1.29 -18.58
N PHE A 31 0.82 -1.49 -17.88
CA PHE A 31 0.52 -0.80 -16.63
C PHE A 31 1.60 -1.07 -15.58
N PHE A 32 1.89 -2.34 -15.30
CA PHE A 32 2.93 -2.69 -14.32
C PHE A 32 4.35 -2.42 -14.84
N ALA A 33 4.64 -2.61 -16.11
CA ALA A 33 5.99 -2.37 -16.63
C ALA A 33 6.34 -0.88 -16.80
N ARG A 34 5.35 0.00 -16.95
CA ARG A 34 5.55 1.41 -17.29
C ARG A 34 4.71 2.35 -16.45
N ASP A 35 3.39 2.25 -16.48
CA ASP A 35 2.50 3.28 -15.94
C ASP A 35 2.65 3.43 -14.41
N PHE A 36 2.53 2.35 -13.66
CA PHE A 36 2.65 2.38 -12.19
C PHE A 36 4.01 2.93 -11.71
N PRO A 37 5.17 2.38 -12.11
CA PRO A 37 6.47 2.89 -11.65
C PRO A 37 6.75 4.32 -12.16
N ARG A 38 6.28 4.71 -13.35
CA ARG A 38 6.38 6.11 -13.82
C ARG A 38 5.53 7.06 -12.99
N THR A 39 4.28 6.70 -12.69
CA THR A 39 3.37 7.51 -11.87
C THR A 39 3.94 7.66 -10.46
N PHE A 40 4.41 6.57 -9.83
CA PHE A 40 5.11 6.63 -8.54
C PHE A 40 6.27 7.62 -8.55
N ARG A 41 7.16 7.54 -9.55
CA ARG A 41 8.29 8.48 -9.64
C ARG A 41 7.88 9.91 -9.90
N ARG A 42 6.74 10.16 -10.57
CA ARG A 42 6.24 11.52 -10.80
C ARG A 42 5.66 12.14 -9.53
N THR A 43 5.08 11.32 -8.65
CA THR A 43 4.34 11.77 -7.46
C THR A 43 5.02 11.41 -6.14
N TRP A 44 6.27 10.94 -6.18
CA TRP A 44 7.01 10.39 -5.02
C TRP A 44 7.03 11.29 -3.78
N ARG A 45 6.98 12.62 -3.97
CA ARG A 45 6.97 13.60 -2.87
C ARG A 45 5.78 13.41 -1.93
N TYR A 46 4.63 13.01 -2.45
CA TYR A 46 3.45 12.74 -1.65
C TYR A 46 3.62 11.46 -0.82
N THR A 47 4.20 10.41 -1.40
CA THR A 47 4.57 9.18 -0.68
C THR A 47 5.60 9.48 0.40
N ALA A 48 6.63 10.28 0.09
CA ALA A 48 7.65 10.69 1.06
C ALA A 48 7.05 11.49 2.22
N LEU A 49 6.09 12.37 1.95
CA LEU A 49 5.37 13.11 2.99
C LEU A 49 4.53 12.16 3.87
N ALA A 50 3.80 11.22 3.27
CA ALA A 50 3.03 10.22 4.01
C ALA A 50 3.93 9.35 4.91
N PHE A 51 5.08 8.92 4.38
CA PHE A 51 6.12 8.24 5.15
C PHE A 51 6.64 9.11 6.30
N ALA A 52 7.02 10.36 6.03
CA ALA A 52 7.58 11.26 7.03
C ALA A 52 6.61 11.52 8.19
N VAL A 53 5.33 11.71 7.90
CA VAL A 53 4.28 11.88 8.91
C VAL A 53 4.13 10.61 9.75
N CYS A 54 4.03 9.45 9.12
CA CYS A 54 3.94 8.17 9.83
C CYS A 54 5.18 7.93 10.72
N ALA A 55 6.38 8.12 10.17
CA ALA A 55 7.64 7.93 10.88
C ALA A 55 7.81 8.90 12.06
N LEU A 56 7.43 10.18 11.88
CA LEU A 56 7.46 11.18 12.94
C LEU A 56 6.56 10.77 14.10
N PHE A 57 5.31 10.42 13.83
CA PHE A 57 4.36 10.04 14.88
C PHE A 57 4.69 8.69 15.49
N ALA A 58 5.27 7.75 14.73
CA ALA A 58 5.81 6.51 15.29
C ALA A 58 6.94 6.78 16.28
N ALA A 59 7.89 7.65 15.93
CA ALA A 59 8.99 8.01 16.83
C ALA A 59 8.50 8.74 18.08
N LEU A 60 7.62 9.74 17.93
CA LEU A 60 7.04 10.50 19.03
C LEU A 60 6.27 9.58 19.99
N SER A 61 5.40 8.74 19.44
CA SER A 61 4.57 7.82 20.24
C SER A 61 5.41 6.73 20.90
N PHE A 62 6.42 6.20 20.21
CA PHE A 62 7.36 5.27 20.81
C PHE A 62 8.05 5.88 22.03
N LEU A 63 8.59 7.09 21.90
CA LEU A 63 9.29 7.77 23.00
C LEU A 63 8.34 8.10 24.16
N ALA A 64 7.13 8.59 23.85
CA ALA A 64 6.12 8.91 24.85
C ALA A 64 5.69 7.66 25.63
N THR A 65 5.30 6.58 24.94
CA THR A 65 4.92 5.30 25.56
C THR A 65 6.09 4.62 26.29
N TRP A 66 7.31 4.77 25.77
CA TRP A 66 8.51 4.26 26.45
C TRP A 66 8.76 4.94 27.79
N ARG A 67 8.36 6.21 27.94
CA ARG A 67 8.44 6.92 29.23
C ARG A 67 7.25 6.58 30.10
N ASP A 68 6.05 6.71 29.55
CA ASP A 68 4.79 6.50 30.25
C ASP A 68 3.90 5.53 29.45
N PRO A 69 3.68 4.27 29.92
CA PRO A 69 2.83 3.31 29.23
C PRO A 69 1.39 3.80 29.06
N GLU A 70 0.88 4.66 29.94
CA GLU A 70 -0.51 5.16 29.86
C GLU A 70 -0.74 6.02 28.60
N PHE A 71 0.32 6.61 28.05
CA PHE A 71 0.27 7.30 26.76
C PHE A 71 -0.28 6.40 25.63
N SER A 72 -0.20 5.07 25.77
CA SER A 72 -0.74 4.14 24.77
C SER A 72 -2.22 4.39 24.46
N ASP A 73 -3.01 4.84 25.45
CA ASP A 73 -4.44 5.09 25.28
C ASP A 73 -4.71 6.22 24.27
N LEU A 74 -3.86 7.26 24.28
CA LEU A 74 -3.93 8.38 23.34
C LEU A 74 -3.48 7.99 21.92
N ALA A 75 -2.62 6.96 21.81
CA ALA A 75 -2.07 6.47 20.56
C ALA A 75 -2.86 5.31 19.93
N GLY A 76 -4.09 5.07 20.41
CA GLY A 76 -4.98 4.04 19.88
C GLY A 76 -4.72 2.62 20.40
N VAL A 77 -3.93 2.47 21.46
CA VAL A 77 -3.68 1.17 22.12
C VAL A 77 -4.30 1.22 23.53
N PRO A 78 -5.54 0.74 23.71
CA PRO A 78 -6.28 0.87 24.96
C PRO A 78 -5.66 0.04 26.09
N ALA A 79 -5.99 0.39 27.33
CA ALA A 79 -5.50 -0.25 28.56
C ALA A 79 -5.49 -1.79 28.51
N TYR A 80 -6.60 -2.42 28.08
CA TYR A 80 -6.66 -3.87 27.98
C TYR A 80 -5.58 -4.45 27.04
N ALA A 81 -5.29 -3.77 25.92
CA ALA A 81 -4.28 -4.22 24.95
C ALA A 81 -2.87 -3.99 25.50
N ARG A 82 -2.66 -2.84 26.17
CA ARG A 82 -1.42 -2.52 26.88
C ARG A 82 -1.09 -3.57 27.95
N GLU A 83 -2.03 -3.87 28.84
CA GLU A 83 -1.88 -4.88 29.90
C GLU A 83 -1.56 -6.25 29.30
N ARG A 84 -2.31 -6.67 28.27
CA ARG A 84 -2.00 -7.92 27.56
C ARG A 84 -0.58 -7.94 27.00
N ILE A 85 -0.11 -6.87 26.35
CA ILE A 85 1.25 -6.76 25.81
C ILE A 85 2.31 -6.86 26.93
N LEU A 86 2.13 -6.14 28.02
CA LEU A 86 3.13 -6.04 29.08
C LEU A 86 3.19 -7.30 29.96
N GLU A 87 2.02 -7.84 30.33
CA GLU A 87 1.91 -8.92 31.32
C GLU A 87 1.86 -10.31 30.68
N GLN A 88 0.97 -10.50 29.71
CA GLN A 88 0.77 -11.81 29.06
C GLN A 88 1.83 -12.09 28.01
N LYS A 89 2.48 -11.03 27.49
CA LYS A 89 3.51 -11.09 26.45
C LYS A 89 3.13 -12.01 25.28
N PRO A 90 1.90 -11.88 24.73
CA PRO A 90 1.42 -12.76 23.70
C PRO A 90 2.29 -12.59 22.45
N ARG A 91 2.71 -13.71 21.87
CA ARG A 91 3.22 -13.71 20.50
C ARG A 91 2.03 -14.01 19.59
N TRP A 92 1.06 -13.08 19.52
CA TRP A 92 -0.19 -13.27 18.77
C TRP A 92 0.05 -13.70 17.32
N TRP A 93 1.18 -13.29 16.75
CA TRP A 93 1.60 -13.71 15.42
C TRP A 93 2.01 -15.20 15.32
N LYS A 94 2.46 -15.84 16.39
CA LYS A 94 2.73 -17.29 16.40
C LYS A 94 1.44 -18.10 16.36
N GLU A 95 0.35 -17.55 16.88
CA GLU A 95 -0.98 -18.18 16.83
C GLU A 95 -1.55 -18.22 15.41
N ILE A 96 -1.04 -17.40 14.47
CA ILE A 96 -1.42 -17.43 13.04
C ILE A 96 -1.18 -18.83 12.43
N ASN A 97 -0.07 -19.48 12.78
CA ASN A 97 0.23 -20.82 12.30
C ASN A 97 -0.63 -21.91 12.98
N ALA A 98 -1.03 -21.69 14.24
CA ALA A 98 -1.83 -22.63 15.00
C ALA A 98 -3.34 -22.51 14.71
N ALA A 99 -3.81 -21.33 14.29
CA ALA A 99 -5.22 -20.97 14.11
C ALA A 99 -5.73 -21.05 12.65
N ASN A 100 -5.04 -21.75 11.75
CA ASN A 100 -5.36 -21.92 10.33
C ASN A 100 -5.32 -20.63 9.46
N GLN A 101 -5.47 -20.82 8.13
CA GLN A 101 -5.47 -19.79 7.07
C GLN A 101 -6.43 -18.60 7.32
N ILE A 102 -7.41 -18.75 8.22
CA ILE A 102 -8.39 -17.73 8.58
C ILE A 102 -7.72 -16.56 9.32
N ALA A 103 -6.82 -16.85 10.27
CA ALA A 103 -6.12 -15.82 11.03
C ALA A 103 -5.18 -14.99 10.13
N ALA A 104 -4.45 -15.66 9.22
CA ALA A 104 -3.61 -15.01 8.22
C ALA A 104 -4.43 -14.09 7.28
N THR A 105 -5.62 -14.55 6.88
CA THR A 105 -6.54 -13.75 6.04
C THR A 105 -7.03 -12.51 6.78
N GLY A 106 -7.27 -12.61 8.09
CA GLY A 106 -7.69 -11.47 8.92
C GLY A 106 -6.67 -10.34 8.95
N ILE A 107 -5.40 -10.66 9.15
CA ILE A 107 -4.34 -9.64 9.23
C ILE A 107 -4.05 -9.02 7.85
N ALA A 108 -3.97 -9.86 6.81
CA ALA A 108 -3.83 -9.36 5.44
C ALA A 108 -4.99 -8.43 5.06
N THR A 109 -6.23 -8.76 5.46
CA THR A 109 -7.40 -7.90 5.25
C THR A 109 -7.29 -6.59 6.01
N HIS A 110 -6.80 -6.62 7.25
CA HIS A 110 -6.56 -5.42 8.03
C HIS A 110 -5.56 -4.48 7.33
N ASN A 111 -4.43 -4.99 6.85
CA ASN A 111 -3.42 -4.15 6.20
C ASN A 111 -3.88 -3.62 4.83
N ILE A 112 -4.70 -4.39 4.12
CA ILE A 112 -5.44 -3.92 2.95
C ILE A 112 -6.37 -2.75 3.34
N GLN A 113 -7.18 -2.90 4.38
CA GLN A 113 -8.08 -1.85 4.86
C GLN A 113 -7.31 -0.58 5.25
N VAL A 114 -6.21 -0.71 5.99
CA VAL A 114 -5.32 0.41 6.34
C VAL A 114 -4.83 1.13 5.08
N THR A 115 -4.38 0.37 4.08
CA THR A 115 -3.90 0.94 2.82
C THR A 115 -5.01 1.71 2.09
N PHE A 116 -6.20 1.12 1.94
CA PHE A 116 -7.32 1.78 1.27
C PHE A 116 -7.85 2.99 2.04
N ASN A 117 -7.88 2.92 3.37
CA ASN A 117 -8.28 4.05 4.21
C ASN A 117 -7.28 5.22 4.08
N ALA A 118 -5.98 4.96 4.11
CA ALA A 118 -4.96 6.01 3.90
C ALA A 118 -5.22 6.82 2.62
N PHE A 119 -5.69 6.16 1.55
CA PHE A 119 -6.14 6.81 0.34
C PHE A 119 -7.50 7.49 0.47
N ALA A 120 -8.53 6.78 0.97
CA ALA A 120 -9.92 7.25 1.01
C ALA A 120 -10.08 8.52 1.85
N PHE A 121 -9.37 8.62 2.96
CA PHE A 121 -9.33 9.82 3.80
C PHE A 121 -8.75 11.05 3.08
N GLY A 122 -8.11 10.86 1.92
CA GLY A 122 -7.65 11.94 1.04
C GLY A 122 -8.80 12.78 0.47
N ALA A 123 -10.01 12.21 0.39
CA ALA A 123 -11.22 12.95 0.02
C ALA A 123 -11.53 14.11 0.97
N LEU A 124 -11.04 14.06 2.21
CA LEU A 124 -11.07 15.17 3.17
C LEU A 124 -9.92 16.14 2.92
N PHE A 125 -9.76 16.58 1.66
CA PHE A 125 -8.76 17.55 1.21
C PHE A 125 -7.31 17.19 1.58
N GLY A 126 -7.00 15.89 1.71
CA GLY A 126 -5.68 15.38 2.09
C GLY A 126 -5.38 15.46 3.59
N VAL A 127 -6.07 16.33 4.35
CA VAL A 127 -5.92 16.44 5.81
C VAL A 127 -6.30 15.14 6.50
N GLY A 128 -7.38 14.49 6.04
CA GLY A 128 -7.77 13.18 6.54
C GLY A 128 -6.65 12.15 6.38
N THR A 129 -5.96 12.12 5.24
CA THR A 129 -4.82 11.22 5.03
C THR A 129 -3.68 11.52 5.99
N LEU A 130 -3.33 12.80 6.20
CA LEU A 130 -2.28 13.17 7.16
C LEU A 130 -2.61 12.68 8.57
N PHE A 131 -3.84 12.91 9.02
CA PHE A 131 -4.33 12.41 10.31
C PHE A 131 -4.25 10.88 10.38
N TYR A 132 -4.72 10.18 9.34
CA TYR A 132 -4.71 8.72 9.30
C TYR A 132 -3.29 8.13 9.32
N MET A 133 -2.35 8.75 8.59
CA MET A 133 -0.93 8.36 8.60
C MET A 133 -0.26 8.63 9.95
N ALA A 134 -0.58 9.76 10.59
CA ALA A 134 -0.11 10.09 11.92
C ALA A 134 -0.62 9.09 12.97
N PHE A 135 -1.91 8.77 12.92
CA PHE A 135 -2.53 7.81 13.83
C PHE A 135 -1.95 6.40 13.68
N ASN A 136 -1.81 5.90 12.44
CA ASN A 136 -1.19 4.60 12.19
C ASN A 136 0.28 4.59 12.65
N GLY A 137 1.04 5.65 12.37
CA GLY A 137 2.40 5.81 12.87
C GLY A 137 2.44 5.72 14.39
N ALA A 138 1.60 6.49 15.09
CA ALA A 138 1.52 6.49 16.55
C ALA A 138 1.22 5.09 17.09
N SER A 139 0.23 4.39 16.53
CA SER A 139 -0.11 3.02 16.96
C SER A 139 1.06 2.05 16.77
N ILE A 140 1.77 2.09 15.64
CA ILE A 140 2.97 1.27 15.40
C ILE A 140 4.06 1.58 16.44
N GLY A 141 4.35 2.86 16.67
CA GLY A 141 5.34 3.32 17.65
C GLY A 141 5.02 2.85 19.07
N THR A 142 3.77 2.93 19.46
CA THR A 142 3.27 2.48 20.77
C THR A 142 3.41 0.98 20.97
N VAL A 143 2.98 0.17 19.99
CA VAL A 143 3.11 -1.29 20.08
C VAL A 143 4.58 -1.69 20.16
N LEU A 144 5.45 -1.06 19.37
CA LEU A 144 6.90 -1.28 19.45
C LEU A 144 7.47 -0.88 20.81
N ALA A 145 7.06 0.25 21.39
CA ALA A 145 7.52 0.67 22.71
C ALA A 145 7.07 -0.30 23.81
N LEU A 146 5.81 -0.71 23.83
CA LEU A 146 5.28 -1.64 24.82
C LEU A 146 5.96 -3.00 24.73
N THR A 147 6.16 -3.55 23.53
CA THR A 147 6.89 -4.82 23.35
C THR A 147 8.38 -4.71 23.66
N PHE A 148 8.98 -3.54 23.43
CA PHE A 148 10.34 -3.25 23.84
C PHE A 148 10.45 -3.24 25.37
N ARG A 149 9.48 -2.64 26.08
CA ARG A 149 9.41 -2.64 27.56
C ARG A 149 9.20 -4.05 28.11
N ALA A 150 8.39 -4.85 27.44
CA ALA A 150 8.09 -6.21 27.85
C ALA A 150 9.22 -7.22 27.55
N GLY A 151 10.23 -6.81 26.77
CA GLY A 151 11.44 -7.58 26.48
C GLY A 151 11.37 -8.50 25.26
N TYR A 152 10.42 -8.28 24.33
CA TYR A 152 10.26 -9.16 23.16
C TYR A 152 10.08 -8.42 21.82
N ALA A 153 10.43 -7.11 21.76
CA ALA A 153 10.39 -6.34 20.51
C ALA A 153 11.19 -6.97 19.36
N ASN A 154 12.33 -7.60 19.62
CA ASN A 154 13.12 -8.26 18.57
C ASN A 154 12.34 -9.39 17.88
N GLU A 155 11.50 -10.13 18.61
CA GLU A 155 10.63 -11.16 18.03
C GLU A 155 9.55 -10.51 17.14
N LEU A 156 8.95 -9.40 17.60
CA LEU A 156 7.95 -8.65 16.82
C LEU A 156 8.58 -8.05 15.56
N LEU A 157 9.73 -7.40 15.66
CA LEU A 157 10.45 -6.82 14.53
C LEU A 157 10.85 -7.90 13.52
N THR A 158 11.26 -9.08 13.99
CA THR A 158 11.57 -10.22 13.11
C THR A 158 10.33 -10.72 12.36
N PHE A 159 9.17 -10.74 13.02
CA PHE A 159 7.89 -11.04 12.38
C PHE A 159 7.53 -9.98 11.33
N MET A 160 7.54 -8.70 11.72
CA MET A 160 7.21 -7.57 10.85
C MET A 160 8.14 -7.47 9.64
N ALA A 161 9.45 -7.71 9.83
CA ALA A 161 10.45 -7.56 8.77
C ALA A 161 10.11 -8.39 7.53
N GLY A 162 9.56 -9.60 7.70
CA GLY A 162 9.28 -10.51 6.59
C GLY A 162 8.41 -9.87 5.50
N HIS A 163 7.29 -9.25 5.87
CA HIS A 163 6.31 -8.68 4.94
C HIS A 163 6.27 -7.14 4.95
N GLY A 164 6.66 -6.53 6.08
CA GLY A 164 6.44 -5.12 6.38
C GLY A 164 7.12 -4.16 5.42
N VAL A 165 8.22 -4.55 4.75
CA VAL A 165 8.87 -3.71 3.74
C VAL A 165 7.92 -3.43 2.56
N ILE A 166 7.25 -4.45 2.04
CA ILE A 166 6.31 -4.30 0.92
C ILE A 166 5.05 -3.57 1.42
N GLU A 167 4.52 -4.02 2.55
CA GLU A 167 3.26 -3.52 3.10
C GLU A 167 3.31 -2.04 3.48
N LEU A 168 4.30 -1.63 4.26
CA LEU A 168 4.47 -0.23 4.65
C LEU A 168 4.69 0.65 3.41
N THR A 169 5.45 0.15 2.42
CA THR A 169 5.61 0.87 1.15
C THR A 169 4.26 1.06 0.44
N CYS A 170 3.40 0.03 0.39
CA CYS A 170 2.05 0.15 -0.16
C CYS A 170 1.18 1.16 0.61
N ILE A 171 1.23 1.14 1.95
CA ILE A 171 0.52 2.10 2.80
C ILE A 171 1.00 3.53 2.52
N PHE A 172 2.32 3.75 2.40
CA PHE A 172 2.88 5.07 2.09
C PHE A 172 2.52 5.52 0.67
N ILE A 173 2.50 4.61 -0.31
CA ILE A 173 2.04 4.92 -1.67
C ILE A 173 0.56 5.33 -1.64
N ALA A 174 -0.27 4.62 -0.89
CA ALA A 174 -1.70 4.94 -0.78
C ALA A 174 -1.95 6.24 -0.03
N GLY A 175 -1.20 6.52 1.05
CA GLY A 175 -1.19 7.83 1.70
C GLY A 175 -0.75 8.93 0.73
N GLY A 176 0.31 8.70 -0.06
CA GLY A 176 0.73 9.62 -1.11
C GLY A 176 -0.37 9.85 -2.16
N ALA A 177 -1.08 8.81 -2.57
CA ALA A 177 -2.22 8.92 -3.48
C ALA A 177 -3.38 9.72 -2.87
N GLY A 178 -3.66 9.55 -1.56
CA GLY A 178 -4.67 10.32 -0.84
C GLY A 178 -4.31 11.80 -0.76
N LEU A 179 -3.04 12.13 -0.48
CA LEU A 179 -2.54 13.51 -0.49
C LEU A 179 -2.56 14.12 -1.90
N LEU A 180 -2.17 13.36 -2.93
CA LEU A 180 -2.25 13.77 -4.32
C LEU A 180 -3.70 14.12 -4.71
N PHE A 181 -4.65 13.25 -4.34
CA PHE A 181 -6.08 13.49 -4.56
C PHE A 181 -6.59 14.71 -3.78
N GLY A 182 -6.21 14.84 -2.51
CA GLY A 182 -6.58 15.97 -1.66
C GLY A 182 -6.06 17.32 -2.19
N THR A 183 -4.80 17.37 -2.62
CA THR A 183 -4.25 18.58 -3.25
C THR A 183 -4.92 18.92 -4.57
N ALA A 184 -5.42 17.94 -5.31
CA ALA A 184 -6.17 18.19 -6.54
C ALA A 184 -7.51 18.89 -6.29
N LEU A 185 -8.13 18.66 -5.14
CA LEU A 185 -9.36 19.33 -4.69
C LEU A 185 -9.11 20.78 -4.25
N LEU A 186 -7.99 21.03 -3.57
CA LEU A 186 -7.66 22.34 -3.01
C LEU A 186 -6.99 23.29 -4.01
N PHE A 187 -6.07 22.78 -4.82
CA PHE A 187 -5.15 23.57 -5.63
C PHE A 187 -5.18 23.12 -7.09
N PRO A 188 -6.16 23.58 -7.88
CA PRO A 188 -6.31 23.20 -9.28
C PRO A 188 -5.23 23.76 -10.22
N GLY A 189 -4.51 24.81 -9.79
CA GLY A 189 -3.55 25.53 -10.65
C GLY A 189 -4.26 26.23 -11.81
N ASP A 190 -3.65 26.19 -12.99
CA ASP A 190 -4.08 26.93 -14.19
C ASP A 190 -5.12 26.18 -15.05
N ILE A 191 -5.58 25.00 -14.62
CA ILE A 191 -6.58 24.20 -15.34
C ILE A 191 -7.90 24.13 -14.57
N PRO A 192 -9.04 23.89 -15.25
CA PRO A 192 -10.33 23.76 -14.58
C PRO A 192 -10.31 22.70 -13.48
N ARG A 193 -10.98 22.97 -12.35
CA ARG A 193 -10.99 22.10 -11.17
C ARG A 193 -11.31 20.64 -11.49
N PHE A 194 -12.33 20.43 -12.33
CA PHE A 194 -12.76 19.09 -12.72
C PHE A 194 -11.71 18.35 -13.55
N ASP A 195 -11.01 19.05 -14.45
CA ASP A 195 -9.96 18.47 -15.27
C ASP A 195 -8.73 18.12 -14.43
N ASN A 196 -8.35 18.98 -13.49
CA ASN A 196 -7.29 18.68 -12.52
C ASN A 196 -7.65 17.45 -11.68
N LEU A 197 -8.86 17.40 -11.15
CA LEU A 197 -9.33 16.28 -10.35
C LEU A 197 -9.34 14.98 -11.15
N ARG A 198 -9.76 15.02 -12.42
CA ARG A 198 -9.74 13.85 -13.31
C ARG A 198 -8.30 13.38 -13.60
N LEU A 199 -7.38 14.31 -13.85
CA LEU A 199 -5.98 14.01 -14.11
C LEU A 199 -5.31 13.39 -12.87
N ARG A 200 -5.35 14.09 -11.73
CA ARG A 200 -4.73 13.65 -10.48
C ARG A 200 -5.44 12.45 -9.86
N GLY A 201 -6.76 12.36 -9.99
CA GLY A 201 -7.53 11.19 -9.58
C GLY A 201 -7.17 9.94 -10.36
N ARG A 202 -6.89 10.06 -11.67
CA ARG A 202 -6.35 8.94 -12.46
C ARG A 202 -4.97 8.51 -11.96
N GLU A 203 -4.08 9.45 -11.69
CA GLU A 203 -2.75 9.13 -11.12
C GLU A 203 -2.88 8.42 -9.77
N ALA A 204 -3.73 8.93 -8.88
CA ALA A 204 -3.98 8.35 -7.58
C ALA A 204 -4.54 6.92 -7.71
N ALA A 205 -5.53 6.71 -8.58
CA ALA A 205 -6.08 5.38 -8.85
C ALA A 205 -5.03 4.41 -9.41
N GLN A 206 -4.13 4.87 -10.29
CA GLN A 206 -3.02 4.05 -10.78
C GLN A 206 -2.09 3.60 -9.64
N LEU A 207 -1.82 4.47 -8.67
CA LEU A 207 -1.00 4.10 -7.51
C LEU A 207 -1.69 3.02 -6.67
N ILE A 208 -2.98 3.17 -6.36
CA ILE A 208 -3.73 2.20 -5.55
C ILE A 208 -3.84 0.85 -6.25
N VAL A 209 -4.21 0.83 -7.54
CA VAL A 209 -4.29 -0.40 -8.33
C VAL A 209 -2.93 -1.09 -8.42
N GLY A 210 -1.85 -0.33 -8.51
CA GLY A 210 -0.49 -0.87 -8.50
C GLY A 210 -0.10 -1.55 -7.18
N CYS A 211 -0.60 -1.06 -6.04
CA CYS A 211 -0.35 -1.66 -4.73
C CYS A 211 -1.08 -2.99 -4.50
N VAL A 212 -2.22 -3.25 -5.15
CA VAL A 212 -3.04 -4.46 -4.92
C VAL A 212 -2.24 -5.78 -5.03
N PRO A 213 -1.51 -6.07 -6.13
CA PRO A 213 -0.72 -7.31 -6.19
C PRO A 213 0.45 -7.32 -5.21
N LEU A 214 1.02 -6.15 -4.88
CA LEU A 214 2.09 -6.06 -3.89
C LEU A 214 1.59 -6.40 -2.49
N LEU A 215 0.39 -5.94 -2.12
CA LEU A 215 -0.28 -6.31 -0.86
C LEU A 215 -0.59 -7.82 -0.81
N ALA A 216 -0.98 -8.43 -1.94
CA ALA A 216 -1.18 -9.87 -1.99
C ALA A 216 0.13 -10.65 -1.75
N VAL A 217 1.25 -10.17 -2.30
CA VAL A 217 2.59 -10.73 -2.01
C VAL A 217 2.93 -10.53 -0.53
N ALA A 218 2.73 -9.33 0.02
CA ALA A 218 2.97 -9.05 1.44
C ALA A 218 2.15 -9.97 2.35
N GLY A 219 0.83 -10.09 2.11
CA GLY A 219 -0.05 -10.98 2.87
C GLY A 219 0.30 -12.47 2.73
N THR A 220 0.87 -12.89 1.60
CA THR A 220 1.41 -14.25 1.45
C THR A 220 2.64 -14.44 2.33
N ILE A 221 3.57 -13.48 2.34
CA ILE A 221 4.75 -13.54 3.22
C ILE A 221 4.33 -13.45 4.70
N GLU A 222 3.33 -12.64 5.02
CA GLU A 222 2.75 -12.52 6.35
C GLU A 222 2.11 -13.83 6.81
N GLY A 223 1.30 -14.47 5.98
CA GLY A 223 0.59 -15.69 6.37
C GLY A 223 1.48 -16.93 6.50
N PHE A 224 2.54 -17.03 5.67
CA PHE A 224 3.32 -18.27 5.55
C PHE A 224 4.74 -18.17 6.11
N ILE A 225 5.42 -17.04 5.94
CA ILE A 225 6.86 -16.90 6.24
C ILE A 225 7.08 -16.19 7.57
N SER A 226 6.34 -15.11 7.81
CA SER A 226 6.48 -14.27 9.00
C SER A 226 6.23 -15.04 10.31
N PRO A 227 5.20 -15.90 10.45
CA PRO A 227 4.97 -16.69 11.65
C PRO A 227 5.81 -17.98 11.69
N ALA A 228 6.41 -18.40 10.57
CA ALA A 228 7.17 -19.65 10.51
C ALA A 228 8.34 -19.67 11.51
N ALA A 229 8.59 -20.85 12.08
CA ALA A 229 9.69 -21.12 13.02
C ALA A 229 11.03 -21.28 12.28
N ILE A 230 11.37 -20.32 11.42
CA ILE A 230 12.63 -20.25 10.67
C ILE A 230 13.58 -19.20 11.27
N PRO A 231 14.91 -19.34 11.08
CA PRO A 231 15.88 -18.40 11.62
C PRO A 231 15.60 -16.94 11.24
N PRO A 232 15.79 -15.96 12.15
CA PRO A 232 15.59 -14.54 11.88
C PRO A 232 16.36 -14.04 10.65
N ALA A 233 17.59 -14.55 10.45
CA ALA A 233 18.43 -14.20 9.30
C ALA A 233 17.75 -14.47 7.95
N ILE A 234 16.93 -15.52 7.84
CA ILE A 234 16.17 -15.82 6.62
C ILE A 234 15.08 -14.78 6.40
N LYS A 235 14.35 -14.40 7.47
CA LYS A 235 13.29 -13.38 7.39
C LYS A 235 13.85 -12.01 7.00
N PHE A 236 14.98 -11.61 7.58
CA PHE A 236 15.67 -10.38 7.19
C PHE A 236 16.22 -10.44 5.76
N SER A 237 16.73 -11.59 5.31
CA SER A 237 17.15 -11.78 3.93
C SER A 237 15.98 -11.62 2.95
N ILE A 238 14.82 -12.19 3.27
CA ILE A 238 13.59 -12.03 2.48
C ILE A 238 13.17 -10.56 2.43
N ALA A 239 13.18 -9.88 3.58
CA ALA A 239 12.91 -8.44 3.67
C ALA A 239 13.85 -7.62 2.76
N ALA A 240 15.15 -7.91 2.81
CA ALA A 240 16.15 -7.24 2.00
C ALA A 240 15.96 -7.51 0.50
N VAL A 241 15.78 -8.77 0.09
CA VAL A 241 15.59 -9.16 -1.32
C VAL A 241 14.32 -8.53 -1.89
N THR A 242 13.20 -8.66 -1.17
CA THR A 242 11.91 -8.09 -1.60
C THR A 242 11.94 -6.56 -1.62
N GLY A 243 12.60 -5.92 -0.65
CA GLY A 243 12.84 -4.50 -0.63
C GLY A 243 13.66 -4.03 -1.82
N VAL A 244 14.83 -4.64 -2.06
CA VAL A 244 15.70 -4.33 -3.20
C VAL A 244 14.93 -4.52 -4.51
N ALA A 245 14.19 -5.62 -4.67
CA ALA A 245 13.38 -5.87 -5.85
C ALA A 245 12.30 -4.80 -6.05
N LEU A 246 11.55 -4.46 -4.99
CA LEU A 246 10.48 -3.45 -5.03
C LEU A 246 11.03 -2.07 -5.39
N TYR A 247 12.07 -1.60 -4.70
CA TYR A 247 12.63 -0.27 -4.96
C TYR A 247 13.36 -0.21 -6.29
N SER A 248 14.07 -1.28 -6.70
CA SER A 248 14.64 -1.36 -8.06
C SER A 248 13.54 -1.28 -9.11
N TYR A 249 12.43 -1.97 -8.91
CA TYR A 249 11.26 -1.92 -9.79
C TYR A 249 10.65 -0.50 -9.85
N LEU A 250 10.32 0.10 -8.71
CA LEU A 250 9.73 1.44 -8.64
C LEU A 250 10.64 2.52 -9.22
N LEU A 251 11.96 2.41 -9.05
CA LEU A 251 12.93 3.42 -9.46
C LEU A 251 13.46 3.23 -10.89
N LEU A 252 13.51 2.00 -11.40
CA LEU A 252 14.16 1.67 -12.68
C LEU A 252 13.19 1.23 -13.78
N ALA A 253 12.07 0.57 -13.46
CA ALA A 253 11.17 0.04 -14.48
C ALA A 253 10.51 1.16 -15.30
N GLY A 254 10.33 0.91 -16.59
CA GLY A 254 9.72 1.88 -17.51
C GLY A 254 10.61 3.08 -17.86
N ARG A 255 11.91 3.04 -17.55
CA ARG A 255 12.91 4.00 -18.07
C ARG A 255 13.28 3.61 -19.50
N GLY A 256 13.22 4.58 -20.42
CA GLY A 256 13.39 4.38 -21.86
C GLY A 256 12.45 5.30 -22.65
N GLU A 257 12.93 5.87 -23.75
CA GLU A 257 12.19 6.80 -24.59
C GLU A 257 10.94 6.14 -25.17
N ASP A 258 9.80 6.82 -25.04
CA ASP A 258 8.69 6.61 -25.95
C ASP A 258 9.15 7.20 -27.29
N GLY A 259 9.82 6.36 -28.10
CA GLY A 259 10.40 6.79 -29.37
C GLY A 259 9.41 7.62 -30.17
N GLU A 260 9.88 8.80 -30.60
CA GLU A 260 9.18 9.74 -31.47
C GLU A 260 8.34 9.02 -32.52
N LYS A 261 7.02 9.02 -32.32
CA LYS A 261 6.04 8.93 -33.40
C LYS A 261 5.14 10.16 -33.40
N GLY A 262 5.78 11.32 -33.25
CA GLY A 262 5.26 12.57 -33.78
C GLY A 262 5.49 12.64 -35.28
N LYS A 263 4.86 11.75 -36.07
CA LYS A 263 4.70 12.00 -37.51
C LYS A 263 3.65 13.09 -37.67
N TRP A 264 4.06 14.34 -37.44
CA TRP A 264 3.44 15.50 -38.08
C TRP A 264 3.71 15.39 -39.58
N GLY A 265 2.81 14.71 -40.30
CA GLY A 265 2.67 14.90 -41.73
C GLY A 265 1.88 16.19 -41.97
N ARG A 266 2.57 17.33 -41.99
CA ARG A 266 2.12 18.49 -42.76
C ARG A 266 2.68 18.31 -44.17
N GLY A 267 1.77 18.16 -45.12
CA GLY A 267 1.95 18.24 -46.57
C GLY A 267 0.61 18.63 -47.14
#